data_AF-A0AAF0LKU3-F1
#
_entry.id   AF-A0AAF0LKU3-F1
#
_cell.length_a   1.000
_cell.length_b   1.000
_cell.length_c   1.000
_cell.angle_alpha   90.00
_cell.angle_beta   90.00
_cell.angle_gamma   90.00
#
_symmetry.space_group_name_H-M   'P 1'
#
loop_
_entity.id
_entity.type
_entity.pdbx_description
1 polymer ?
#
loop_
_entity_poly.entity_id
_entity_poly.type
_entity_poly.pdbx_seq_one_letter_code
_entity_poly.pdbx_strand_id
1 'polypeptide(L)'
;MSIPDFDVEPAVGPRFWPRVLGVVSAVTGVLAVIGWPLPIVSGRTERAHAWERTVQGVQDWLAFDGWRLSGSSWVYGAASIAALTGAITLLRPQWSSARKFVVVVAPTGTLLVVGPAVQWAAGLPWSNYGQGSTGGIALGILAASVGGAAVVGLRALIPRSVQHEDDVNPPPRGVR
;
A
#
# COMPACT_ATOMS: atom_id res chain seq x y z
N MET A 1 -10.66 -41.05 -23.92
CA MET A 1 -11.42 -40.70 -22.71
C MET A 1 -10.93 -39.31 -22.29
N SER A 2 -11.67 -38.25 -22.61
CA SER A 2 -11.29 -36.86 -22.29
C SER A 2 -11.78 -36.52 -20.89
N ILE A 3 -10.89 -36.03 -20.04
CA ILE A 3 -11.23 -35.51 -18.71
C ILE A 3 -12.10 -34.26 -18.94
N PRO A 4 -13.29 -34.15 -18.32
CA PRO A 4 -14.05 -32.91 -18.36
C PRO A 4 -13.25 -31.85 -17.63
N ASP A 5 -12.89 -30.77 -18.32
CA ASP A 5 -12.40 -29.55 -17.68
C ASP A 5 -13.49 -29.12 -16.69
N PHE A 6 -13.15 -29.18 -15.40
CA PHE A 6 -13.97 -28.53 -14.38
C PHE A 6 -13.84 -27.03 -14.62
N ASP A 7 -14.88 -26.43 -15.21
CA ASP A 7 -15.11 -24.99 -15.17
C ASP A 7 -15.28 -24.59 -13.70
N VAL A 8 -14.16 -24.38 -13.01
CA VAL A 8 -14.13 -23.78 -11.69
C VAL A 8 -14.52 -22.33 -11.90
N GLU A 9 -15.80 -22.02 -11.72
CA GLU A 9 -16.26 -20.64 -11.63
C GLU A 9 -15.37 -19.91 -10.62
N PRO A 10 -14.75 -18.78 -11.00
CA PRO A 10 -13.91 -18.05 -10.07
C PRO A 10 -14.76 -17.64 -8.87
N ALA A 11 -14.34 -18.05 -7.66
CA ALA A 11 -15.02 -17.77 -6.39
C ALA A 11 -15.28 -16.27 -6.12
N VAL A 12 -14.71 -15.39 -6.96
CA VAL A 12 -14.87 -13.95 -6.90
C VAL A 12 -15.01 -13.38 -8.31
N GLY A 13 -16.11 -12.67 -8.55
CA GLY A 13 -16.40 -12.07 -9.85
C GLY A 13 -15.35 -11.03 -10.28
N PRO A 14 -15.22 -10.74 -11.58
CA PRO A 14 -14.12 -9.95 -12.18
C PRO A 14 -14.02 -8.50 -11.66
N ARG A 15 -15.04 -7.99 -10.97
CA ARG A 15 -15.06 -6.65 -10.37
C ARG A 15 -14.93 -6.63 -8.85
N PHE A 16 -14.78 -7.79 -8.21
CA PHE A 16 -14.71 -7.88 -6.75
C PHE A 16 -13.53 -7.08 -6.19
N TRP A 17 -12.30 -7.38 -6.64
CA TRP A 17 -11.10 -6.72 -6.15
C TRP A 17 -11.04 -5.22 -6.44
N PRO A 18 -11.38 -4.74 -7.66
CA PRO A 18 -11.51 -3.30 -7.92
C PRO A 18 -12.51 -2.60 -6.98
N ARG A 19 -13.64 -3.23 -6.64
CA ARG A 19 -14.62 -2.66 -5.70
C ARG A 19 -14.07 -2.59 -4.28
N VAL A 20 -13.43 -3.66 -3.80
CA VAL A 20 -12.79 -3.69 -2.48
C VAL A 20 -11.75 -2.57 -2.38
N LEU A 21 -10.88 -2.44 -3.37
CA LEU A 21 -9.88 -1.37 -3.42
C LEU A 21 -10.50 0.02 -3.51
N GLY A 22 -11.62 0.18 -4.23
CA GLY A 22 -12.39 1.42 -4.24
C GLY A 22 -12.93 1.80 -2.86
N VAL A 23 -13.49 0.83 -2.11
CA VAL A 23 -13.96 1.04 -0.74
C VAL A 23 -12.80 1.41 0.19
N VAL A 24 -11.68 0.67 0.12
CA VAL A 24 -10.46 0.97 0.90
C VAL A 24 -9.96 2.37 0.59
N SER A 25 -9.94 2.75 -0.70
CA SER A 25 -9.54 4.09 -1.13
C SER A 25 -10.45 5.18 -0.53
N ALA A 26 -11.76 4.97 -0.55
CA ALA A 26 -12.71 5.93 0.01
C ALA A 26 -12.54 6.07 1.53
N VAL A 27 -12.47 4.95 2.26
CA VAL A 27 -12.31 4.96 3.73
C VAL A 27 -11.01 5.65 4.12
N THR A 28 -9.89 5.23 3.52
CA THR A 28 -8.58 5.85 3.81
C THR A 28 -8.53 7.32 3.37
N GLY A 29 -9.21 7.70 2.30
CA GLY A 29 -9.36 9.10 1.89
C GLY A 29 -10.08 9.94 2.95
N VAL A 30 -11.18 9.44 3.51
CA VAL A 30 -11.89 10.09 4.62
C VAL A 30 -10.99 10.23 5.84
N LEU A 31 -10.29 9.16 6.25
CA LEU A 31 -9.36 9.18 7.37
C LEU A 31 -8.24 10.21 7.18
N ALA A 32 -7.77 10.37 5.93
CA ALA A 32 -6.78 11.39 5.58
C ALA A 32 -7.34 12.82 5.76
N VAL A 33 -8.55 13.08 5.27
CA VAL A 33 -9.19 14.39 5.33
C VAL A 33 -9.48 14.82 6.75
N ILE A 34 -9.99 13.91 7.60
CA ILE A 34 -10.34 14.24 9.00
C ILE A 34 -9.12 14.23 9.94
N GLY A 35 -7.92 13.96 9.41
CA GLY A 35 -6.70 13.89 10.19
C GLY A 35 -6.74 12.82 11.27
N TRP A 36 -7.34 11.66 10.99
CA TRP A 36 -7.48 10.57 11.97
C TRP A 36 -6.09 10.07 12.45
N PRO A 37 -5.92 9.68 13.73
CA PRO A 37 -4.66 9.13 14.23
C PRO A 37 -4.36 7.75 13.62
N LEU A 38 -3.08 7.44 13.40
CA LEU A 38 -2.65 6.09 13.01
C LEU A 38 -2.65 5.15 14.23
N PRO A 39 -3.26 3.95 14.13
CA PRO A 39 -3.11 2.93 15.15
C PRO A 39 -1.66 2.51 15.31
N ILE A 40 -1.16 2.49 16.54
CA ILE A 40 0.19 2.01 16.83
C ILE A 40 0.12 0.50 16.96
N VAL A 41 0.76 -0.22 16.03
CA VAL A 41 0.88 -1.68 16.10
C VAL A 41 2.05 -2.02 17.03
N SER A 42 1.80 -2.85 18.04
CA SER A 42 2.83 -3.30 18.97
C SER A 42 3.95 -4.05 18.24
N GLY A 43 5.18 -3.52 18.29
CA GLY A 43 6.38 -4.21 17.82
C GLY A 43 6.88 -5.27 18.81
N ARG A 44 7.84 -6.11 18.40
CA ARG A 44 8.44 -7.16 19.26
C ARG A 44 9.09 -6.61 20.55
N THR A 45 9.42 -5.32 20.60
CA THR A 45 10.14 -4.66 21.70
C THR A 45 9.30 -3.66 22.51
N GLU A 46 8.16 -3.16 22.01
CA GLU A 46 7.32 -2.15 22.67
C GLU A 46 5.87 -2.61 22.87
N ARG A 47 5.66 -3.81 23.41
CA ARG A 47 4.30 -4.37 23.56
C ARG A 47 3.42 -3.69 24.61
N ALA A 48 4.00 -3.08 25.65
CA ALA A 48 3.24 -2.81 26.86
C ALA A 48 2.22 -1.66 26.78
N HIS A 49 2.30 -0.73 25.80
CA HIS A 49 1.45 0.47 25.79
C HIS A 49 0.96 0.90 24.39
N ALA A 50 1.00 0.01 23.38
CA ALA A 50 0.63 0.37 22.00
C ALA A 50 -0.88 0.67 21.85
N TRP A 51 -1.72 -0.12 22.51
CA TRP A 51 -3.17 0.10 22.55
C TRP A 51 -3.52 1.37 23.31
N GLU A 52 -2.94 1.58 24.49
CA GLU A 52 -3.17 2.78 25.31
C GLU A 52 -2.78 4.06 24.57
N ARG A 53 -1.63 4.07 23.88
CA ARG A 53 -1.24 5.21 23.03
C ARG A 53 -2.21 5.45 21.87
N THR A 54 -2.76 4.38 21.29
CA THR A 54 -3.78 4.50 20.23
C THR A 54 -5.08 5.09 20.79
N VAL A 55 -5.55 4.60 21.93
CA VAL A 55 -6.75 5.11 22.62
C VAL A 55 -6.56 6.58 23.00
N GLN A 56 -5.40 6.94 23.56
CA GLN A 56 -5.07 8.32 23.89
C GLN A 56 -5.13 9.21 22.64
N GLY A 57 -4.54 8.78 21.52
CA GLY A 57 -4.59 9.54 20.26
C GLY A 57 -6.01 9.76 19.74
N VAL A 58 -6.92 8.80 19.94
CA VAL A 58 -8.35 8.95 19.58
C VAL A 58 -9.07 9.91 20.54
N GLN A 59 -8.78 9.83 21.84
CA GLN A 59 -9.35 10.75 22.84
C GLN A 59 -8.90 12.19 22.58
N ASP A 60 -7.61 12.38 22.32
CA ASP A 60 -6.99 13.64 21.92
C ASP A 60 -7.65 14.20 20.65
N TRP A 61 -7.87 13.36 19.64
CA TRP A 61 -8.60 13.73 18.43
C TRP A 61 -10.04 14.16 18.75
N LEU A 62 -10.77 13.38 19.57
CA LEU A 62 -12.17 13.69 19.91
C LEU A 62 -12.31 14.98 20.73
N ALA A 63 -11.39 15.23 21.65
CA ALA A 63 -11.38 16.40 22.53
C ALA A 63 -10.90 17.69 21.85
N PHE A 64 -10.30 17.60 20.66
CA PHE A 64 -9.77 18.76 19.96
C PHE A 64 -10.87 19.57 19.26
N ASP A 65 -10.93 20.85 19.58
CA ASP A 65 -11.80 21.81 18.93
C ASP A 65 -11.13 22.43 17.69
N GLY A 66 -11.82 22.35 16.55
CA GLY A 66 -11.36 22.95 15.28
C GLY A 66 -10.88 21.93 14.24
N TRP A 67 -10.17 22.45 13.22
CA TRP A 67 -9.68 21.61 12.13
C TRP A 67 -8.45 20.81 12.55
N ARG A 68 -8.49 19.50 12.29
CA ARG A 68 -7.48 18.55 12.76
C ARG A 68 -6.45 18.35 11.67
N LEU A 69 -5.19 18.59 12.03
CA LEU A 69 -4.05 18.37 11.16
C LEU A 69 -3.18 17.28 11.79
N SER A 70 -2.92 16.23 11.01
CA SER A 70 -2.10 15.09 11.41
C SER A 70 -1.25 14.65 10.24
N GLY A 71 0.03 14.38 10.47
CA GLY A 71 0.89 13.79 9.45
C GLY A 71 0.44 12.38 9.08
N SER A 72 -0.40 11.75 9.92
CA SER A 72 -1.14 10.53 9.60
C SER A 72 -1.95 10.67 8.31
N SER A 73 -2.40 11.88 7.98
CA SER A 73 -3.08 12.20 6.72
C SER A 73 -2.24 11.88 5.49
N TRP A 74 -0.91 12.02 5.55
CA TRP A 74 -0.03 11.62 4.44
C TRP A 74 -0.04 10.12 4.20
N VAL A 75 -0.06 9.34 5.29
CA VAL A 75 -0.09 7.87 5.22
C VAL A 75 -1.44 7.39 4.72
N TYR A 76 -2.54 7.91 5.26
CA TYR A 76 -3.89 7.57 4.80
C TYR A 76 -4.13 8.03 3.36
N GLY A 77 -3.66 9.22 2.98
CA GLY A 77 -3.74 9.71 1.61
C GLY A 77 -2.96 8.83 0.64
N ALA A 78 -1.78 8.35 1.05
CA ALA A 78 -0.95 7.49 0.22
C ALA A 78 -1.61 6.12 0.05
N ALA A 79 -2.16 5.56 1.12
CA ALA A 79 -2.96 4.33 1.05
C ALA A 79 -4.18 4.50 0.13
N SER A 80 -4.85 5.66 0.19
CA SER A 80 -6.01 5.97 -0.65
C SER A 80 -5.63 6.01 -2.14
N ILE A 81 -4.53 6.70 -2.47
CA ILE A 81 -4.00 6.79 -3.83
C ILE A 81 -3.54 5.42 -4.33
N ALA A 82 -2.82 4.66 -3.50
CA ALA A 82 -2.35 3.32 -3.85
C ALA A 82 -3.52 2.36 -4.13
N ALA A 83 -4.56 2.40 -3.30
CA ALA A 83 -5.76 1.59 -3.48
C ALA A 83 -6.52 2.01 -4.76
N LEU A 84 -6.69 3.31 -5.00
CA LEU A 84 -7.38 3.82 -6.21
C LEU A 84 -6.63 3.44 -7.49
N THR A 85 -5.33 3.72 -7.53
CA THR A 85 -4.48 3.40 -8.68
C THR A 85 -4.38 1.89 -8.87
N GLY A 86 -4.31 1.11 -7.78
CA GLY A 86 -4.43 -0.35 -7.80
C GLY A 86 -5.72 -0.82 -8.47
N ALA A 87 -6.88 -0.29 -8.08
CA ALA A 87 -8.16 -0.60 -8.70
C ALA A 87 -8.16 -0.30 -10.21
N ILE A 88 -7.62 0.86 -10.61
CA ILE A 88 -7.49 1.26 -12.01
C ILE A 88 -6.61 0.25 -12.78
N THR A 89 -5.48 -0.17 -12.21
CA THR A 89 -4.59 -1.13 -12.89
C THR A 89 -5.23 -2.51 -13.09
N LEU A 90 -6.06 -2.96 -12.15
CA LEU A 90 -6.84 -4.20 -12.29
C LEU A 90 -7.90 -4.09 -13.39
N LEU A 91 -8.49 -2.91 -13.56
CA LEU A 91 -9.45 -2.63 -14.64
C LEU A 91 -8.78 -2.39 -16.01
N ARG A 92 -7.44 -2.31 -16.06
CA ARG A 92 -6.66 -2.06 -17.28
C ARG A 92 -5.66 -3.20 -17.54
N PRO A 93 -6.13 -4.43 -17.85
CA PRO A 93 -5.25 -5.58 -18.08
C PRO A 93 -4.22 -5.32 -19.19
N GLN A 94 -4.59 -4.53 -20.21
CA GLN A 94 -3.77 -4.18 -21.37
C GLN A 94 -2.52 -3.33 -21.07
N TRP A 95 -2.39 -2.77 -19.86
CA TRP A 95 -1.19 -2.00 -19.52
C TRP A 95 0.00 -2.90 -19.21
N SER A 96 1.19 -2.47 -19.64
CA SER A 96 2.44 -3.13 -19.28
C SER A 96 2.67 -3.11 -17.77
N SER A 97 3.38 -4.12 -17.25
CA SER A 97 3.73 -4.20 -15.82
C SER A 97 4.48 -2.97 -15.33
N ALA A 98 5.41 -2.44 -16.14
CA ALA A 98 6.14 -1.22 -15.85
C ALA A 98 5.21 -0.01 -15.69
N ARG A 99 4.23 0.15 -16.60
CA ARG A 99 3.24 1.23 -16.51
C ARG A 99 2.37 1.11 -15.26
N LYS A 100 1.88 -0.10 -14.95
CA LYS A 100 1.08 -0.35 -13.75
C LYS A 100 1.88 -0.01 -12.48
N PHE A 101 3.15 -0.43 -12.43
CA PHE A 101 4.04 -0.12 -11.32
C PHE A 101 4.23 1.39 -11.13
N VAL A 102 4.60 2.12 -12.19
CA VAL A 102 4.83 3.57 -12.11
C VAL A 102 3.57 4.31 -11.69
N VAL A 103 2.40 3.95 -12.24
CA VAL A 103 1.12 4.61 -11.90
C VAL A 103 0.74 4.43 -10.43
N VAL A 104 1.12 3.33 -9.79
CA VAL A 104 0.85 3.11 -8.36
C VAL A 104 1.95 3.74 -7.50
N VAL A 105 3.21 3.45 -7.80
CA VAL A 105 4.34 3.79 -6.92
C VAL A 105 4.70 5.26 -6.99
N ALA A 106 4.68 5.90 -8.16
CA ALA A 106 5.08 7.30 -8.29
C ALA A 106 4.19 8.25 -7.47
N PRO A 107 2.84 8.24 -7.58
CA PRO A 107 2.02 9.17 -6.81
C PRO A 107 1.98 8.79 -5.32
N THR A 108 1.95 7.50 -4.98
CA THR A 108 1.97 7.02 -3.59
C THR A 108 3.27 7.41 -2.88
N GLY A 109 4.41 7.15 -3.52
CA GLY A 109 5.74 7.47 -3.00
C GLY A 109 5.96 8.97 -2.89
N THR A 110 5.52 9.74 -3.90
CA THR A 110 5.56 11.21 -3.83
C THR A 110 4.83 11.71 -2.59
N LEU A 111 3.63 11.21 -2.29
CA LEU A 111 2.87 11.68 -1.13
C LEU A 111 3.54 11.30 0.21
N LEU A 112 4.06 10.07 0.33
CA LEU A 112 4.73 9.59 1.55
C LEU A 112 6.06 10.29 1.83
N VAL A 113 6.74 10.78 0.80
CA VAL A 113 8.04 11.46 0.95
C VAL A 113 7.84 12.97 1.06
N VAL A 114 7.16 13.56 0.09
CA VAL A 114 7.04 15.03 -0.01
C VAL A 114 6.14 15.58 1.08
N GLY A 115 5.03 14.92 1.41
CA GLY A 115 4.09 15.38 2.44
C GLY A 115 4.75 15.57 3.81
N PRO A 116 5.31 14.50 4.41
CA PRO A 116 6.04 14.58 5.67
C PRO A 116 7.25 15.51 5.61
N ALA A 117 7.99 15.55 4.49
CA ALA A 117 9.13 16.45 4.33
C ALA A 117 8.73 17.93 4.34
N VAL A 118 7.64 18.28 3.64
CA VAL A 118 7.09 19.65 3.64
C VAL A 118 6.58 20.02 5.03
N GLN A 119 5.86 19.12 5.70
CA GLN A 119 5.36 19.36 7.06
C GLN A 119 6.53 19.59 8.05
N TRP A 120 7.58 18.78 7.94
CA TRP A 120 8.80 18.95 8.72
C TRP A 120 9.53 20.27 8.40
N ALA A 121 9.73 20.59 7.12
CA ALA A 121 10.39 21.81 6.68
C ALA A 121 9.63 23.08 7.09
N ALA A 122 8.30 23.01 7.16
CA ALA A 122 7.45 24.08 7.66
C ALA A 122 7.45 24.21 9.20
N GLY A 123 8.18 23.34 9.91
CA GLY A 123 8.22 23.34 11.38
C GLY A 123 6.90 22.96 12.04
N LEU A 124 5.99 22.33 11.29
CA LEU A 124 4.67 21.96 11.79
C LEU A 124 4.79 20.73 12.71
N PRO A 125 4.04 20.69 13.83
CA PRO A 125 3.96 19.49 14.66
C PRO A 125 3.33 18.34 13.85
N TRP A 126 3.61 17.10 14.25
CA TRP A 126 3.07 15.93 13.55
C TRP A 126 1.55 15.95 13.62
N SER A 127 1.00 16.23 14.80
CA SER A 127 -0.42 16.42 15.04
C SER A 127 -0.65 17.67 15.86
N ASN A 128 -1.72 18.41 15.57
CA ASN A 128 -2.12 19.56 16.38
C ASN A 128 -2.99 19.19 17.59
N TYR A 129 -3.52 17.97 17.65
CA TYR A 129 -4.38 17.49 18.74
C TYR A 129 -3.70 16.53 19.73
N GLY A 130 -2.53 15.97 19.40
CA GLY A 130 -1.82 15.00 20.24
C GLY A 130 -0.32 15.23 20.28
N GLN A 131 0.36 14.58 21.23
CA GLN A 131 1.81 14.71 21.39
C GLN A 131 2.57 13.76 20.45
N GLY A 132 3.35 14.31 19.52
CA GLY A 132 4.20 13.54 18.63
C GLY A 132 5.28 14.40 17.96
N SER A 133 6.52 13.91 17.94
CA SER A 133 7.63 14.57 17.24
C SER A 133 7.53 14.33 15.74
N THR A 134 7.36 15.41 14.96
CA THR A 134 7.35 15.38 13.49
C THR A 134 8.63 14.77 12.93
N GLY A 135 9.78 15.07 13.54
CA GLY A 135 11.09 14.63 13.05
C GLY A 135 11.28 13.11 13.10
N GLY A 136 10.96 12.48 14.24
CA GLY A 136 11.12 11.03 14.40
C GLY A 136 10.17 10.22 13.52
N ILE A 137 8.93 10.69 13.36
CA ILE A 137 7.91 9.99 12.56
C ILE A 137 8.16 10.18 11.06
N ALA A 138 8.55 11.39 10.62
CA ALA A 138 8.92 11.65 9.23
C ALA A 138 10.12 10.80 8.79
N LEU A 139 11.15 10.67 9.65
CA LEU A 139 12.30 9.80 9.38
C LEU A 139 11.91 8.32 9.29
N GLY A 140 11.03 7.85 10.18
CA GLY A 140 10.51 6.47 10.12
C GLY A 140 9.75 6.17 8.82
N ILE A 141 8.90 7.11 8.38
CA ILE A 141 8.16 6.99 7.12
C ILE A 141 9.10 7.02 5.92
N LEU A 142 10.09 7.92 5.91
CA LEU A 142 11.11 7.97 4.86
C LEU A 142 11.88 6.64 4.77
N ALA A 143 12.37 6.12 5.90
CA ALA A 143 13.09 4.86 5.95
C ALA A 143 12.22 3.67 5.47
N ALA A 144 10.96 3.61 5.92
CA ALA A 144 10.02 2.57 5.50
C ALA A 144 9.65 2.69 4.01
N SER A 145 9.47 3.90 3.50
CA SER A 145 9.11 4.15 2.09
C SER A 145 10.27 3.82 1.14
N VAL A 146 11.49 4.24 1.49
CA VAL A 146 12.70 3.91 0.73
C VAL A 146 12.98 2.41 0.80
N GLY A 147 12.89 1.81 1.98
CA GLY A 147 13.06 0.36 2.15
C GLY A 147 12.01 -0.45 1.39
N GLY A 148 10.74 -0.05 1.45
CA GLY A 148 9.65 -0.69 0.72
C GLY A 148 9.81 -0.57 -0.80
N ALA A 149 10.13 0.62 -1.30
CA ALA A 149 10.41 0.84 -2.72
C ALA A 149 11.61 0.02 -3.19
N ALA A 150 12.68 -0.08 -2.39
CA ALA A 150 13.83 -0.90 -2.69
C ALA A 150 13.46 -2.39 -2.76
N VAL A 151 12.67 -2.92 -1.82
CA VAL A 151 12.23 -4.33 -1.81
C VAL A 151 11.32 -4.65 -3.01
N VAL A 152 10.36 -3.77 -3.33
CA VAL A 152 9.46 -3.99 -4.47
C VAL A 152 10.21 -3.83 -5.78
N GLY A 153 11.13 -2.85 -5.88
CA GLY A 153 12.02 -2.69 -7.03
C GLY A 153 12.90 -3.93 -7.23
N LEU A 154 13.50 -4.46 -6.16
CA LEU A 154 14.29 -5.69 -6.20
C LEU A 154 13.45 -6.87 -6.69
N ARG A 155 12.22 -7.03 -6.17
CA ARG A 155 11.31 -8.11 -6.61
C ARG A 155 10.83 -7.96 -8.06
N ALA A 156 10.71 -6.75 -8.56
CA ALA A 156 10.36 -6.49 -9.96
C ALA A 156 11.57 -6.72 -10.90
N LEU A 157 12.79 -6.57 -10.38
CA LEU A 157 14.05 -6.77 -11.11
C LEU A 157 14.58 -8.21 -11.04
N ILE A 158 14.07 -9.06 -10.14
CA ILE A 158 14.34 -10.50 -10.20
C ILE A 158 13.60 -11.04 -11.42
N PRO A 159 14.31 -11.43 -12.52
CA PRO A 159 13.66 -12.14 -13.60
C PRO A 159 13.05 -13.41 -13.01
N ARG A 160 11.77 -13.66 -13.32
CA ARG A 160 11.21 -15.01 -13.16
C ARG A 160 11.98 -15.91 -14.12
N SER A 161 13.06 -16.51 -13.65
CA SER A 161 13.72 -17.61 -14.33
C SER A 161 12.77 -18.80 -14.33
N VAL A 162 12.07 -18.90 -15.45
CA VAL A 162 11.40 -20.05 -16.10
C VAL A 162 11.65 -21.41 -15.45
N GLN A 163 10.58 -22.16 -15.17
CA GLN A 163 10.62 -23.63 -15.15
C GLN A 163 9.78 -24.12 -16.34
N HIS A 164 10.48 -24.33 -17.45
CA HIS A 164 10.02 -24.99 -18.66
C HIS A 164 11.07 -26.07 -18.95
N GLU A 165 11.00 -27.12 -18.13
CA GLU A 165 11.52 -28.46 -18.36
C GLU A 165 10.26 -29.31 -18.14
N ASP A 166 9.70 -30.01 -19.13
CA ASP A 166 10.35 -31.05 -19.91
C ASP A 166 10.06 -30.97 -21.42
N ASP A 167 11.15 -30.85 -22.14
CA ASP A 167 11.33 -31.23 -23.53
C ASP A 167 11.32 -32.78 -23.61
N VAL A 168 10.13 -33.40 -23.75
CA VAL A 168 10.06 -34.81 -24.18
C VAL A 168 10.13 -34.82 -25.70
N ASN A 169 11.35 -34.90 -26.20
CA ASN A 169 11.66 -35.20 -27.59
C ASN A 169 11.57 -36.74 -27.78
N PRO A 170 10.55 -37.30 -28.47
CA PRO A 170 10.65 -38.68 -28.94
C PRO A 170 11.51 -38.75 -30.22
N PRO A 171 12.25 -39.86 -30.43
CA PRO A 171 13.41 -39.91 -31.32
C PRO A 171 13.06 -39.91 -32.82
N PRO A 172 13.99 -39.53 -33.71
CA PRO A 172 13.76 -39.56 -35.14
C PRO A 172 13.94 -41.00 -35.66
N ARG A 173 12.86 -41.66 -36.11
CA ARG A 173 12.97 -42.89 -36.92
C ARG A 173 11.81 -43.08 -37.90
N GLY A 174 12.16 -43.06 -39.19
CA GLY A 174 11.67 -44.06 -40.15
C GLY A 174 10.64 -43.59 -41.18
N VAL A 175 11.14 -43.21 -42.36
CA VAL A 175 10.41 -43.30 -43.63
C VAL A 175 10.09 -44.78 -43.91
N ARG A 176 8.82 -45.11 -44.12
CA ARG A 176 8.32 -46.01 -45.17
C ARG A 176 6.80 -45.92 -45.28
#